data_AF-A0A4Y2GS86-F1
#
_entry.id   AF-A0A4Y2GS86-F1
#
_cell.length_a   1.000
_cell.length_b   1.000
_cell.length_c   1.000
_cell.angle_alpha   90.00
_cell.angle_beta   90.00
_cell.angle_gamma   90.00
#
_symmetry.space_group_name_H-M   'P 1'
#
loop_
_entity.id
_entity.type
_entity.pdbx_description
1 polymer ?
#
loop_
_entity_poly.entity_id
_entity_poly.type
_entity_poly.pdbx_seq_one_letter_code
_entity_poly.pdbx_strand_id
1 'polypeptide(L)'
;MGEVFLRFLLPRRVISDNGTQFVSAVMQQMCYLLKIHQSFIPVYHPQANPVERKNRDLKPRLSILVEDQHDSWCEKLPSIRFAMNTAKCSSTGQTAAFLTFGRELLTVDEV
;
A
#
# COMPACT_ATOMS: atom_id res chain seq x y z
N MET A 1 -0.13 -7.40 -13.78
CA MET A 1 -1.15 -8.19 -13.06
C MET A 1 -0.57 -8.91 -11.84
N GLY A 2 0.55 -9.63 -11.98
CA GLY A 2 1.20 -10.36 -10.87
C GLY A 2 1.64 -9.48 -9.69
N GLU A 3 2.02 -8.23 -9.95
CA GLU A 3 2.58 -7.36 -8.91
C GLU A 3 1.57 -6.72 -7.95
N VAL A 4 0.27 -6.73 -8.30
CA VAL A 4 -0.76 -6.02 -7.53
C VAL A 4 -1.57 -6.97 -6.67
N PHE A 5 -2.24 -7.97 -7.26
CA PHE A 5 -3.08 -8.92 -6.49
C PHE A 5 -2.38 -10.22 -6.12
N LEU A 6 -1.38 -10.66 -6.88
CA LEU A 6 -0.77 -11.98 -6.71
C LEU A 6 0.62 -11.93 -6.05
N ARG A 7 1.10 -10.75 -5.66
CA ARG A 7 2.44 -10.57 -5.09
C ARG A 7 2.59 -11.18 -3.70
N PHE A 8 1.53 -11.14 -2.90
CA PHE A 8 1.52 -11.72 -1.57
C PHE A 8 0.43 -12.78 -1.50
N LEU A 9 -0.83 -12.36 -1.50
CA LEU A 9 -2.01 -13.22 -1.47
C LEU A 9 -3.19 -12.44 -2.07
N LEU A 10 -4.22 -13.18 -2.51
CA LEU A 10 -5.47 -12.58 -2.95
C LEU A 10 -6.25 -12.03 -1.74
N PRO A 11 -6.61 -10.74 -1.73
CA PRO A 11 -7.41 -10.19 -0.66
C PRO A 11 -8.86 -10.69 -0.76
N ARG A 12 -9.49 -10.98 0.38
CA ARG A 12 -10.93 -11.31 0.41
C ARG A 12 -11.81 -10.12 0.03
N ARG A 13 -11.37 -8.90 0.36
CA ARG A 13 -12.09 -7.65 0.11
C ARG A 13 -11.13 -6.54 -0.28
N VAL A 14 -11.51 -5.74 -1.26
CA VAL A 14 -10.84 -4.48 -1.63
C VAL A 14 -11.77 -3.33 -1.31
N ILE A 15 -11.26 -2.35 -0.55
CA ILE A 15 -11.98 -1.13 -0.21
C ILE A 15 -11.33 0.01 -0.98
N SER A 16 -12.12 0.78 -1.72
CA SER A 16 -11.64 1.93 -2.49
C SER A 16 -12.62 3.10 -2.47
N ASP A 17 -12.16 4.27 -2.93
CA ASP A 17 -13.06 5.35 -3.32
C ASP A 17 -13.78 5.03 -4.64
N ASN A 18 -14.61 5.97 -5.10
CA ASN A 18 -15.35 5.89 -6.38
C ASN A 18 -14.51 6.38 -7.58
N GLY A 19 -13.18 6.32 -7.51
CA GLY A 19 -12.31 6.63 -8.64
C GLY A 19 -12.65 5.77 -9.85
N THR A 20 -12.64 6.37 -11.04
CA THR A 20 -13.07 5.72 -12.29
C THR A 20 -12.30 4.43 -12.59
N GLN A 21 -11.02 4.37 -12.20
CA GLN A 21 -10.19 3.17 -12.29
C GLN A 21 -10.75 1.99 -11.48
N PHE A 22 -11.34 2.27 -10.30
CA PHE A 22 -11.88 1.24 -9.40
C PHE A 22 -13.30 0.83 -9.76
N VAL A 23 -14.09 1.76 -10.31
CA VAL A 23 -15.48 1.49 -10.76
C VAL A 23 -15.52 0.94 -12.19
N SER A 24 -14.38 0.90 -12.89
CA SER A 24 -14.30 0.39 -14.26
C SER A 24 -14.81 -1.05 -14.39
N ALA A 25 -15.45 -1.36 -15.52
CA ALA A 25 -15.93 -2.71 -15.81
C ALA A 25 -14.80 -3.75 -15.78
N VAL A 26 -13.59 -3.36 -16.21
CA VAL A 26 -12.40 -4.21 -16.16
C VAL A 26 -12.04 -4.58 -14.72
N MET A 27 -12.03 -3.61 -13.80
CA MET A 27 -11.75 -3.86 -12.39
C MET A 27 -12.81 -4.75 -11.75
N GLN A 28 -14.10 -4.45 -12.00
CA GLN A 28 -15.21 -5.24 -11.47
C GLN A 28 -15.17 -6.69 -11.95
N GLN A 29 -14.94 -6.89 -13.26
CA GLN A 29 -14.82 -8.22 -13.85
C GLN A 29 -13.62 -8.98 -13.26
N MET A 30 -12.49 -8.31 -13.07
CA MET A 30 -11.31 -8.89 -12.44
C MET A 30 -11.59 -9.33 -10.99
N CYS A 31 -12.21 -8.46 -10.18
CA CYS A 31 -12.59 -8.79 -8.82
C CYS A 31 -13.56 -9.98 -8.77
N TYR A 32 -14.53 -10.03 -9.70
CA TYR A 32 -15.46 -11.15 -9.83
C TYR A 32 -14.73 -12.48 -10.10
N LEU A 33 -13.84 -12.51 -11.10
CA LEU A 33 -13.05 -13.71 -11.45
C LEU A 33 -12.16 -14.19 -10.30
N LEU A 34 -11.56 -13.24 -9.57
CA LEU A 34 -10.69 -13.53 -8.43
C LEU A 34 -11.45 -13.77 -7.12
N LYS A 35 -12.79 -13.72 -7.13
CA LYS A 35 -13.67 -13.84 -5.95
C LYS A 35 -13.33 -12.82 -4.84
N ILE A 36 -12.92 -11.63 -5.25
CA ILE A 36 -12.61 -10.50 -4.38
C ILE A 36 -13.89 -9.67 -4.21
N HIS A 37 -14.31 -9.43 -2.98
CA HIS A 37 -15.43 -8.54 -2.70
C HIS A 37 -15.00 -7.08 -2.83
N GLN A 38 -15.61 -6.31 -3.72
CA GLN A 38 -15.34 -4.87 -3.82
C GLN A 38 -16.27 -4.08 -2.89
N SER A 39 -15.72 -3.09 -2.20
CA SER A 39 -16.47 -2.19 -1.32
C SER A 39 -16.07 -0.76 -1.58
N PHE A 40 -17.04 0.08 -1.87
CA PHE A 40 -16.79 1.49 -2.15
C PHE A 40 -17.12 2.35 -0.94
N ILE A 41 -16.24 3.30 -0.65
CA ILE A 41 -16.48 4.31 0.37
C ILE A 41 -17.51 5.31 -0.16
N PRO A 42 -18.50 5.72 0.66
CA PRO A 42 -19.46 6.73 0.24
C PRO A 42 -18.79 8.01 -0.23
N VAL A 43 -19.37 8.64 -1.25
CA VAL A 43 -18.94 9.96 -1.70
C VAL A 43 -19.02 10.93 -0.51
N TYR A 44 -18.04 11.83 -0.39
CA TYR A 44 -17.89 12.80 0.72
C TYR A 44 -17.52 12.23 2.10
N HIS A 45 -17.09 10.96 2.18
CA HIS A 45 -16.55 10.36 3.42
C HIS A 45 -15.09 9.90 3.30
N PRO A 46 -14.14 10.78 2.91
CA PRO A 46 -12.72 10.41 2.72
C PRO A 46 -12.07 9.87 4.00
N GLN A 47 -12.57 10.26 5.17
CA GLN A 47 -12.11 9.76 6.47
C GLN A 47 -12.25 8.23 6.64
N ALA A 48 -13.18 7.62 5.91
CA ALA A 48 -13.37 6.17 5.91
C ALA A 48 -12.31 5.43 5.09
N ASN A 49 -11.43 6.15 4.38
CA ASN A 49 -10.31 5.56 3.67
C ASN A 49 -9.02 5.56 4.53
N PRO A 50 -8.66 4.44 5.17
CA PRO A 50 -7.41 4.36 5.94
C PRO A 50 -6.15 4.56 5.05
N VAL A 51 -6.27 4.36 3.73
CA VAL A 51 -5.18 4.56 2.77
C VAL A 51 -4.76 6.04 2.72
N GLU A 52 -5.67 6.99 2.89
CA GLU A 52 -5.32 8.42 2.87
C GLU A 52 -4.36 8.79 4.00
N ARG A 53 -4.54 8.20 5.18
CA ARG A 53 -3.61 8.39 6.30
C ARG A 53 -2.22 7.84 5.97
N LYS A 54 -2.16 6.64 5.35
CA LYS A 54 -0.87 6.06 4.93
C LYS A 54 -0.19 6.87 3.81
N ASN A 55 -0.96 7.41 2.86
CA ASN A 55 -0.43 8.29 1.83
C ASN A 55 0.11 9.60 2.42
N ARG A 56 -0.51 10.11 3.48
CA ARG A 56 -0.01 11.28 4.23
C ARG A 56 1.33 11.02 4.89
N ASP A 57 1.55 9.82 5.44
CA ASP A 57 2.86 9.43 6.01
C ASP A 57 3.92 9.18 4.93
N LEU A 58 3.49 8.70 3.76
CA LEU A 58 4.36 8.35 2.64
C LEU A 58 4.93 9.60 1.95
N LYS A 59 4.10 10.62 1.68
CA LYS A 59 4.48 11.80 0.91
C LYS A 59 5.71 12.56 1.46
N PRO A 60 5.80 12.87 2.77
CA PRO A 60 6.98 13.52 3.33
C PRO A 60 8.24 12.67 3.20
N ARG A 61 8.15 11.35 3.41
CA ARG A 61 9.30 10.43 3.27
C ARG A 61 9.80 10.36 1.83
N LEU A 62 8.87 10.36 0.87
CA LEU A 62 9.17 10.52 -0.55
C LEU A 62 9.88 11.84 -0.81
N SER A 63 9.33 12.96 -0.33
CA SER A 63 9.95 14.28 -0.52
C SER A 63 11.36 14.36 0.04
N ILE A 64 11.62 13.75 1.20
CA ILE A 64 12.96 13.74 1.82
C ILE A 64 13.93 12.92 0.97
N LEU A 65 13.53 11.74 0.51
CA LEU A 65 14.45 10.84 -0.21
C LEU A 65 14.71 11.29 -1.66
N VAL A 66 13.77 11.99 -2.24
CA VAL A 66 13.83 12.45 -3.63
C VAL A 66 14.59 13.78 -3.75
N GLU A 67 14.68 14.55 -2.65
CA GLU A 67 15.35 15.85 -2.60
C GLU A 67 14.94 16.71 -3.82
N ASP A 68 15.92 17.22 -4.59
CA ASP A 68 15.69 18.04 -5.78
C ASP A 68 15.40 17.21 -7.06
N GLN A 69 15.53 15.88 -7.01
CA GLN A 69 15.39 15.00 -8.18
C GLN A 69 13.97 14.43 -8.32
N HIS A 70 12.98 15.32 -8.35
CA HIS A 70 11.56 14.92 -8.36
C HIS A 70 11.17 13.94 -9.47
N ASP A 71 11.86 13.95 -10.61
CA ASP A 71 11.55 13.07 -11.76
C ASP A 71 11.91 11.60 -11.53
N SER A 72 12.81 11.28 -10.59
CA SER A 72 13.28 9.91 -10.31
C SER A 72 12.58 9.25 -9.12
N TRP A 73 11.49 9.84 -8.61
CA TRP A 73 10.79 9.36 -7.41
C TRP A 73 10.36 7.89 -7.49
N CYS A 74 9.98 7.42 -8.69
CA CYS A 74 9.59 6.03 -8.93
C CYS A 74 10.71 5.04 -8.56
N GLU A 75 11.96 5.40 -8.82
CA GLU A 75 13.14 4.55 -8.53
C GLU A 75 13.39 4.42 -7.03
N LYS A 76 12.94 5.41 -6.25
CA LYS A 76 13.09 5.46 -4.80
C LYS A 76 11.97 4.73 -4.05
N LEU A 77 10.86 4.40 -4.72
CA LEU A 77 9.71 3.71 -4.11
C LEU A 77 10.05 2.38 -3.43
N PRO A 78 10.88 1.48 -4.00
CA PRO A 78 11.23 0.23 -3.33
C PRO A 78 11.91 0.46 -1.97
N SER A 79 12.83 1.43 -1.90
CA SER A 79 13.57 1.77 -0.67
C SER A 79 12.63 2.32 0.41
N ILE A 80 11.71 3.21 0.05
CA ILE A 80 10.74 3.78 1.00
C ILE A 80 9.78 2.70 1.50
N ARG A 81 9.31 1.85 0.59
CA ARG A 81 8.46 0.72 0.97
C ARG A 81 9.17 -0.21 1.95
N PHE A 82 10.45 -0.51 1.72
CA PHE A 82 11.25 -1.31 2.63
C PHE A 82 11.33 -0.64 4.01
N ALA A 83 11.76 0.62 4.07
CA ALA A 83 11.86 1.39 5.32
C ALA A 83 10.52 1.47 6.08
N MET A 84 9.40 1.66 5.37
CA MET A 84 8.07 1.69 5.99
C MET A 84 7.64 0.32 6.53
N ASN A 85 8.08 -0.77 5.91
CA ASN A 85 7.73 -2.12 6.36
C ASN A 85 8.57 -2.58 7.56
N THR A 86 9.81 -2.11 7.70
CA THR A 86 10.71 -2.42 8.82
C THR A 86 10.61 -1.43 9.98
N ALA A 87 9.99 -0.26 9.80
CA ALA A 87 9.72 0.66 10.88
C ALA A 87 8.68 0.11 11.87
N LYS A 88 9.00 0.17 13.18
CA LYS A 88 8.06 -0.20 14.25
C LYS A 88 6.90 0.79 14.31
N CYS A 89 5.68 0.26 14.33
CA CYS A 89 4.50 1.07 14.56
C CYS A 89 4.32 1.32 16.05
N SER A 90 4.20 2.59 16.47
CA SER A 90 4.10 2.96 17.89
C SER A 90 2.87 2.38 18.60
N SER A 91 1.76 2.18 17.88
CA SER A 91 0.52 1.65 18.46
C SER A 91 0.55 0.13 18.67
N THR A 92 1.22 -0.62 17.78
CA THR A 92 1.29 -2.09 17.87
C THR A 92 2.59 -2.59 18.46
N GLY A 93 3.63 -1.75 18.52
CA GLY A 93 5.00 -2.11 18.91
C GLY A 93 5.72 -3.01 17.90
N GLN A 94 5.07 -3.37 16.79
CA GLN A 94 5.54 -4.35 15.80
C GLN A 94 5.79 -3.68 14.44
N THR A 95 6.63 -4.29 13.61
CA THR A 95 6.84 -3.87 12.21
C THR A 95 5.73 -4.42 11.32
N ALA A 96 5.46 -3.75 10.19
CA ALA A 96 4.49 -4.26 9.23
C ALA A 96 4.99 -5.55 8.55
N ALA A 97 6.31 -5.68 8.37
CA ALA A 97 6.96 -6.89 7.91
C ALA A 97 6.64 -8.09 8.81
N PHE A 98 6.88 -7.96 10.11
CA PHE A 98 6.61 -9.03 11.07
C PHE A 98 5.12 -9.42 11.07
N LEU A 99 4.22 -8.44 11.10
CA LEU A 99 2.77 -8.69 11.07
C LEU A 99 2.30 -9.37 9.78
N THR A 100 3.00 -9.17 8.66
CA THR A 100 2.62 -9.73 7.36
C THR A 100 3.23 -11.12 7.12
N PHE A 101 4.49 -11.32 7.50
CA PHE A 101 5.26 -12.53 7.15
C PHE A 101 5.61 -13.42 8.34
N GLY A 102 5.34 -12.98 9.57
CA GLY A 102 5.74 -13.67 10.81
C GLY A 102 7.24 -13.61 11.10
N ARG A 103 8.00 -12.80 10.34
CA ARG A 103 9.44 -12.58 10.52
C ARG A 103 9.83 -11.17 10.09
N GLU A 104 10.91 -10.66 10.66
CA GLU A 104 11.49 -9.39 10.21
C GLU A 104 12.13 -9.53 8.83
N LEU A 105 12.17 -8.42 8.08
CA LEU A 105 12.96 -8.34 6.86
C LEU A 105 14.39 -7.98 7.24
N LEU A 106 15.36 -8.72 6.71
CA LEU A 106 16.78 -8.46 6.94
C LEU A 106 17.15 -7.07 6.44
N THR A 107 17.67 -6.24 7.33
CA THR A 107 18.24 -4.94 6.97
C THR A 107 19.69 -5.11 6.55
N VAL A 108 20.26 -4.08 5.91
CA VAL A 108 21.68 -4.05 5.53
C VAL A 108 22.64 -4.18 6.72
N ASP A 109 22.17 -3.93 7.94
CA ASP A 109 22.97 -4.09 9.16
C ASP A 109 23.00 -5.55 9.67
N GLU A 110 22.13 -6.41 9.12
CA GLU A 110 21.95 -7.82 9.52
C GLU A 110 22.44 -8.81 8.44
N VAL A 111 22.98 -8.30 7.32
CA VAL A 111 23.61 -9.06 6.22
C VAL A 111 25.12 -8.91 6.28
#